data_AF-A0A392S349-F1
#
_entry.id   AF-A0A392S349-F1
#
_cell.length_a   1.000
_cell.length_b   1.000
_cell.length_c   1.000
_cell.angle_alpha   90.00
_cell.angle_beta   90.00
_cell.angle_gamma   90.00
#
_symmetry.space_group_name_H-M   'P 1'
#
loop_
_entity.id
_entity.type
_entity.pdbx_description
1 polymer ?
#
loop_
_entity_poly.entity_id
_entity_poly.type
_entity_poly.pdbx_seq_one_letter_code
_entity_poly.pdbx_strand_id
1 'polypeptide(L)' 'MPGLNRDLVEHKLPLRPDKKPVEQLPRRFAPDIMSKIKAKIERLLKSKFIQTA' A
#
# COMPACT_ATOMS: atom_id res chain seq x y z
N MET A 1 -14.03 2.99 -8.03
CA MET A 1 -14.94 4.10 -8.40
C MET A 1 -16.37 3.57 -8.30
N PRO A 2 -17.25 4.16 -7.47
CA PRO A 2 -18.64 3.70 -7.35
C PRO A 2 -19.32 3.77 -8.73
N GLY A 3 -19.96 2.68 -9.16
CA GLY A 3 -20.69 2.63 -10.43
C GLY A 3 -19.87 2.23 -11.67
N LEU A 4 -18.55 2.05 -11.56
CA LEU A 4 -17.75 1.46 -12.65
C LEU A 4 -17.42 -0.01 -12.38
N ASN A 5 -17.43 -0.82 -13.43
CA ASN A 5 -17.04 -2.22 -13.36
C ASN A 5 -15.56 -2.31 -12.95
N ARG A 6 -15.29 -3.02 -11.85
CA ARG A 6 -13.93 -3.19 -11.31
C ARG A 6 -13.02 -3.93 -12.28
N ASP A 7 -13.54 -4.88 -13.05
CA ASP A 7 -12.74 -5.62 -14.03
C ASP A 7 -12.23 -4.74 -15.19
N LEU A 8 -12.88 -3.60 -15.45
CA LEU A 8 -12.46 -2.64 -16.47
C LEU A 8 -11.48 -1.58 -15.92
N VAL A 9 -11.62 -1.21 -14.64
CA VAL A 9 -10.91 -0.07 -14.05
C VAL A 9 -9.71 -0.48 -13.21
N GLU A 10 -9.75 -1.67 -12.60
CA GLU A 10 -8.67 -2.15 -11.75
C GLU A 10 -7.60 -2.87 -12.59
N HIS A 11 -6.35 -2.41 -12.46
CA HIS A 11 -5.22 -3.08 -13.07
C HIS A 11 -4.85 -4.34 -12.27
N LYS A 12 -4.77 -5.48 -12.95
CA LYS A 12 -4.30 -6.75 -12.39
C LYS A 12 -2.81 -6.90 -12.70
N LEU A 13 -1.99 -7.04 -11.67
CA LEU A 13 -0.58 -7.36 -11.84
C LEU A 13 -0.44 -8.85 -12.18
N PRO A 14 0.33 -9.24 -13.22
CA PRO A 14 0.56 -10.64 -13.52
C PRO A 14 1.45 -11.26 -12.44
N LEU A 15 0.85 -12.10 -11.59
CA LEU A 15 1.56 -12.85 -10.55
C LEU A 15 1.84 -14.27 -11.00
N ARG A 16 2.96 -14.82 -10.55
CA ARG A 16 3.30 -16.22 -10.78
C ARG A 16 2.55 -17.10 -9.76
N PRO A 17 1.73 -18.07 -10.19
CA PRO A 17 0.89 -18.86 -9.29
C PRO A 17 1.69 -19.77 -8.34
N ASP A 18 2.91 -20.13 -8.72
CA ASP A 18 3.83 -20.96 -7.91
C ASP A 18 4.58 -20.15 -6.84
N LYS A 19 4.47 -18.81 -6.83
CA LYS A 19 5.23 -17.96 -5.92
C LYS A 19 4.41 -17.54 -4.71
N LYS A 20 4.95 -17.83 -3.53
CA LYS A 20 4.40 -17.38 -2.24
C LYS A 20 4.79 -15.92 -1.97
N PRO A 21 3.96 -15.16 -1.23
CA PRO A 21 4.35 -13.85 -0.72
C PRO A 21 5.63 -13.93 0.12
N VAL A 22 6.46 -12.90 0.05
CA VAL A 22 7.69 -12.79 0.83
C VAL A 22 7.46 -11.77 1.95
N GLU A 23 7.57 -12.22 3.20
CA GLU A 23 7.54 -11.33 4.35
C GLU A 23 8.89 -10.63 4.51
N GLN A 24 8.90 -9.33 4.20
CA GLN A 24 10.09 -8.49 4.34
C GLN A 24 10.16 -7.86 5.73
N LEU A 25 11.33 -7.92 6.36
CA LEU A 25 11.57 -7.22 7.62
C LEU A 25 11.54 -5.70 7.43
N PRO A 26 10.92 -4.94 8.35
CA PRO A 26 10.92 -3.49 8.29
C PRO A 26 12.34 -2.91 8.33
N ARG A 27 12.60 -1.91 7.49
CA ARG A 27 13.87 -1.18 7.53
C ARG A 27 13.87 -0.15 8.66
N ARG A 28 15.02 -0.02 9.33
CA ARG A 28 15.26 1.07 10.29
C ARG A 28 15.56 2.36 9.51
N PHE A 29 14.94 3.45 9.93
CA PHE A 29 15.18 4.80 9.42
C PHE A 29 15.67 5.70 10.54
N ALA A 30 16.38 6.76 10.20
CA ALA A 30 16.74 7.80 11.16
C ALA A 30 15.47 8.44 11.77
N PRO A 31 15.49 8.91 13.03
CA PRO A 31 14.30 9.39 13.73
C PRO A 31 13.56 10.55 13.04
N ASP A 32 14.31 11.44 12.40
CA ASP A 32 13.79 12.58 11.64
C ASP A 32 13.00 12.12 10.40
N ILE A 33 13.51 11.11 9.68
CA ILE A 33 12.84 10.51 8.53
C ILE A 33 11.61 9.72 8.98
N MET A 34 11.71 8.97 10.08
CA MET A 34 10.59 8.21 10.63
C MET A 34 9.40 9.12 10.97
N SER A 35 9.68 10.32 11.49
CA SER A 35 8.65 11.32 11.80
C SER A 35 7.92 11.80 10.54
N LYS A 36 8.66 12.04 9.45
CA LYS A 36 8.10 12.42 8.14
C LYS A 36 7.27 11.29 7.52
N ILE A 37 7.73 10.04 7.64
CA ILE A 37 7.01 8.85 7.16
C ILE A 37 5.66 8.73 7.87
N LYS A 38 5.63 8.84 9.20
CA LYS A 38 4.39 8.76 9.99
C LYS A 38 3.36 9.82 9.58
N ALA A 39 3.80 11.08 9.42
CA ALA A 39 2.91 12.16 8.97
C ALA A 39 2.33 11.90 7.56
N LYS A 40 3.13 11.32 6.65
CA LYS A 40 2.64 10.96 5.31
C LYS A 40 1.65 9.80 5.35
N ILE A 41 1.89 8.78 6.17
CA ILE A 41 0.97 7.64 6.36
C ILE A 41 -0.39 8.13 6.85
N GLU A 42 -0.42 9.01 7.86
CA GLU A 42 -1.65 9.58 8.40
C GLU A 42 -2.44 10.33 7.31
N ARG A 43 -1.75 11.15 6.50
CA ARG A 43 -2.37 11.85 5.37
C ARG A 43 -2.99 10.89 4.35
N LEU A 44 -2.32 9.77 4.02
CA LEU A 44 -2.80 8.78 3.04
C LEU A 44 -3.96 7.95 3.59
N LEU A 45 -3.96 7.64 4.89
CA LEU A 45 -5.08 6.99 5.57
C LEU A 45 -6.33 7.88 5.56
N LYS A 46 -6.17 9.17 5.88
CA LYS A 46 -7.28 10.14 5.87
C LYS A 46 -7.92 10.28 4.49
N SER A 47 -7.13 10.18 3.42
CA SER A 47 -7.63 10.19 2.04
C SER A 47 -8.12 8.83 1.53
N LYS A 48 -8.12 7.78 2.36
CA LYS A 48 -8.48 6.40 1.99
C LYS A 48 -7.65 5.84 0.82
N PHE A 49 -6.43 6.36 0.65
CA PHE A 49 -5.52 5.91 -0.41
C PHE A 49 -4.84 4.60 -0.05
N ILE A 50 -4.48 4.45 1.23
CA ILE A 50 -4.07 3.17 1.84
C ILE A 50 -5.10 2.76 2.89
N GLN A 51 -5.14 1.47 3.19
CA GLN A 51 -6.04 0.88 4.18
C GLN A 51 -5.22 -0.01 5.12
N THR A 52 -5.63 -0.08 6.38
CA THR A 52 -5.11 -1.09 7.32
C THR A 52 -5.70 -2.45 6.93
N ALA A 53 -4.88 -3.49 6.99
CA ALA A 53 -5.28 -4.87 6.72
C ALA A 53 -6.34 -5.37 7.72
#